data_AF-A0A524IM50-F1
#
_entry.id   AF-A0A524IM50-F1
#
_cell.length_a   1.000
_cell.length_b   1.000
_cell.length_c   1.000
_cell.angle_alpha   90.00
_cell.angle_beta   90.00
_cell.angle_gamma   90.00
#
_symmetry.space_group_name_H-M   'P 1'
#
loop_
_entity.id
_entity.type
_entity.pdbx_description
1 polymer ?
#
loop_
_entity_poly.entity_id
_entity_poly.type
_entity_poly.pdbx_seq_one_letter_code
_entity_poly.pdbx_strand_id
1 'polypeptide(L)'
;MELGSTFGQLVITEPLVCAHLLGQILLAFGEDHMLWGTDSIWYGTPQWQIEAFRRFQIPEKLQETHQYPPLTKDLKAKIFGLNAAKIFKVDVDSKRKDLPKDYLSHIKMAYRKEGPNPSHHAYGWISK
;
A
#
# COMPACT_ATOMS: atom_id res chain seq x y z
N MET A 1 7.79 -10.81 -5.25
CA MET A 1 6.60 -10.55 -6.10
C MET A 1 6.04 -9.18 -5.78
N GLU A 2 5.49 -8.46 -6.75
CA GLU A 2 4.92 -7.11 -6.61
C GLU A 2 3.39 -7.21 -6.78
N LEU A 3 2.61 -6.48 -5.97
CA LEU A 3 1.13 -6.58 -5.89
C LEU A 3 0.39 -5.75 -6.96
N GLY A 4 0.90 -4.56 -7.23
CA GLY A 4 0.57 -3.73 -8.37
C GLY A 4 -0.91 -3.55 -8.70
N SER A 5 -1.12 -3.46 -10.00
CA SER A 5 -2.39 -3.49 -10.70
C SER A 5 -3.18 -4.76 -10.42
N THR A 6 -2.50 -5.89 -10.17
CA THR A 6 -3.14 -7.18 -9.93
C THR A 6 -4.05 -7.13 -8.71
N PHE A 7 -3.58 -6.56 -7.60
CA PHE A 7 -4.42 -6.33 -6.43
C PHE A 7 -5.53 -5.32 -6.73
N GLY A 8 -5.19 -4.19 -7.36
CA GLY A 8 -6.16 -3.13 -7.66
C GLY A 8 -7.35 -3.62 -8.49
N GLN A 9 -7.10 -4.47 -9.51
CA GLN A 9 -8.15 -5.06 -10.34
C GLN A 9 -8.98 -6.08 -9.55
N LEU A 10 -8.31 -7.08 -8.94
CA LEU A 10 -9.01 -8.20 -8.30
C LEU A 10 -9.80 -7.79 -7.05
N VAL A 11 -9.31 -6.82 -6.26
CA VAL A 11 -10.00 -6.42 -5.04
C VAL A 11 -11.38 -5.81 -5.31
N ILE A 12 -11.57 -5.23 -6.50
CA ILE A 12 -12.85 -4.66 -6.94
C ILE A 12 -13.70 -5.73 -7.63
N THR A 13 -13.14 -6.44 -8.61
CA THR A 13 -13.93 -7.30 -9.49
C THR A 13 -14.18 -8.68 -8.89
N GLU A 14 -13.17 -9.28 -8.27
CA GLU A 14 -13.16 -10.67 -7.83
C GLU A 14 -12.46 -10.84 -6.47
N PRO A 15 -13.05 -10.32 -5.37
CA PRO A 15 -12.38 -10.26 -4.07
C PRO A 15 -12.05 -11.64 -3.48
N LEU A 16 -12.81 -12.69 -3.84
CA LEU A 16 -12.47 -14.07 -3.45
C LEU A 16 -11.23 -14.58 -4.18
N VAL A 17 -11.10 -14.30 -5.47
CA VAL A 17 -9.88 -14.63 -6.24
C VAL A 17 -8.70 -13.84 -5.70
N CYS A 18 -8.90 -12.57 -5.34
CA CYS A 18 -7.89 -11.77 -4.64
C CYS A 18 -7.43 -12.45 -3.34
N ALA A 19 -8.35 -12.99 -2.54
CA ALA A 19 -8.01 -13.69 -1.31
C ALA A 19 -7.18 -14.95 -1.57
N HIS A 20 -7.54 -15.75 -2.58
CA HIS A 20 -6.73 -16.92 -2.96
C HIS A 20 -5.34 -16.52 -3.46
N LEU A 21 -5.24 -15.51 -4.32
CA LEU A 21 -3.97 -15.01 -4.84
C LEU A 21 -3.04 -14.60 -3.70
N LEU A 22 -3.51 -13.74 -2.79
CA LEU A 22 -2.72 -13.28 -1.65
C LEU A 22 -2.32 -14.44 -0.74
N GLY A 23 -3.26 -15.34 -0.42
CA GLY A 23 -3.00 -16.51 0.41
C GLY A 23 -1.94 -17.44 -0.18
N GLN A 24 -2.00 -17.72 -1.48
CA GLN A 24 -1.03 -18.57 -2.17
C GLN A 24 0.37 -17.94 -2.24
N ILE A 25 0.45 -16.64 -2.52
CA ILE A 25 1.75 -15.94 -2.55
C ILE A 25 2.38 -15.97 -1.16
N LEU A 26 1.60 -15.72 -0.10
CA LEU A 26 2.09 -15.74 1.27
C LEU A 26 2.55 -17.13 1.70
N LEU A 27 1.84 -18.19 1.30
CA LEU A 27 2.29 -19.57 1.55
C LEU A 27 3.55 -19.93 0.78
N ALA A 28 3.64 -19.55 -0.50
CA ALA A 28 4.74 -19.97 -1.36
C ALA A 28 6.04 -19.21 -1.08
N PHE A 29 5.95 -17.90 -0.82
CA PHE A 29 7.12 -17.03 -0.72
C PHE A 29 7.33 -16.43 0.67
N GLY A 30 6.32 -16.49 1.54
CA GLY A 30 6.37 -15.84 2.84
C GLY A 30 6.15 -14.32 2.77
N GLU A 31 5.89 -13.73 3.93
CA GLU A 31 5.57 -12.30 4.05
C GLU A 31 6.73 -11.35 3.75
N ASP A 32 7.98 -11.80 3.76
CA ASP A 32 9.16 -10.97 3.50
C ASP A 32 9.50 -10.80 2.00
N HIS A 33 8.81 -11.52 1.10
CA HIS A 33 9.11 -11.54 -0.35
C HIS A 33 8.01 -10.91 -1.22
N MET A 34 7.11 -10.15 -0.60
CA MET A 34 6.02 -9.45 -1.26
C MET A 34 6.21 -7.93 -1.15
N LEU A 35 6.08 -7.24 -2.27
CA LEU A 35 6.26 -5.79 -2.39
C LEU A 35 4.95 -5.13 -2.79
N TRP A 36 4.75 -3.91 -2.32
CA TRP A 36 3.68 -3.03 -2.75
C TRP A 36 4.12 -2.14 -3.91
N GLY A 37 3.20 -1.95 -4.83
CA GLY A 37 3.29 -1.09 -5.98
C GLY A 37 1.88 -0.81 -6.45
N THR A 38 1.67 0.40 -6.94
CA THR A 38 0.32 0.95 -7.13
C THR A 38 -0.07 1.04 -8.59
N ASP A 39 0.93 1.03 -9.47
CA ASP A 39 0.79 1.26 -10.90
C ASP A 39 0.00 2.55 -11.22
N SER A 40 0.22 3.58 -10.38
CA SER A 40 -0.58 4.82 -10.34
C SER A 40 -0.55 5.65 -11.63
N ILE A 41 0.39 5.39 -12.54
CA ILE A 41 0.38 6.01 -13.87
C ILE A 41 -0.90 5.61 -14.63
N TRP A 42 -1.41 4.40 -14.42
CA TRP A 42 -2.61 3.89 -15.08
C TRP A 42 -3.88 4.02 -14.24
N TYR A 43 -3.76 3.97 -12.91
CA TYR A 43 -4.91 3.96 -11.99
C TYR A 43 -5.15 5.29 -11.26
N GLY A 44 -4.35 6.32 -11.54
CA GLY A 44 -4.41 7.60 -10.86
C GLY A 44 -3.96 7.50 -9.40
N THR A 45 -4.61 8.26 -8.50
CA THR A 45 -4.22 8.31 -7.09
C THR A 45 -4.25 6.92 -6.43
N PRO A 46 -3.16 6.49 -5.75
CA PRO A 46 -3.12 5.18 -5.10
C PRO A 46 -3.96 5.09 -3.82
N GLN A 47 -4.54 6.21 -3.36
CA GLN A 47 -5.19 6.29 -2.06
C GLN A 47 -6.28 5.23 -1.87
N TRP A 48 -7.09 4.98 -2.91
CA TRP A 48 -8.16 3.99 -2.83
C TRP A 48 -7.63 2.56 -2.71
N GLN A 49 -6.53 2.21 -3.39
CA GLN A 49 -5.89 0.89 -3.28
C GLN A 49 -5.31 0.67 -1.89
N ILE A 50 -4.65 1.70 -1.34
CA ILE A 50 -4.09 1.67 0.01
C ILE A 50 -5.21 1.44 1.04
N GLU A 51 -6.32 2.15 0.92
CA GLU A 51 -7.48 1.98 1.80
C GLU A 51 -8.12 0.59 1.68
N ALA A 52 -8.29 0.12 0.44
CA ALA A 52 -8.80 -1.22 0.16
C ALA A 52 -7.91 -2.28 0.83
N PHE A 53 -6.59 -2.25 0.61
CA PHE A 53 -5.68 -3.24 1.19
C PHE A 53 -5.62 -3.18 2.72
N ARG A 54 -5.70 -1.99 3.31
CA ARG A 54 -5.78 -1.84 4.78
C ARG A 54 -7.00 -2.55 5.37
N ARG A 55 -8.16 -2.48 4.70
CA ARG A 55 -9.43 -3.09 5.14
C ARG A 55 -9.54 -4.56 4.75
N PHE A 56 -8.96 -4.95 3.63
CA PHE A 56 -9.09 -6.30 3.07
C PHE A 56 -8.58 -7.37 4.03
N GLN A 57 -9.32 -8.47 4.14
CA GLN A 57 -8.94 -9.65 4.92
C GLN A 57 -9.25 -10.89 4.10
N ILE A 58 -8.42 -11.93 4.23
CA ILE A 58 -8.73 -13.25 3.68
C ILE A 58 -9.88 -13.82 4.54
N PRO A 59 -11.01 -14.24 3.96
CA PRO A 59 -12.10 -14.85 4.72
C PRO A 59 -11.63 -16.05 5.56
N GLU A 60 -12.09 -16.16 6.81
CA GLU A 60 -11.67 -17.21 7.76
C GLU A 60 -11.83 -18.62 7.18
N LYS A 61 -12.94 -18.88 6.48
CA LYS A 61 -13.17 -20.17 5.79
C LYS A 61 -12.05 -20.53 4.81
N LEU A 62 -11.51 -19.55 4.08
CA LEU A 62 -10.38 -19.79 3.16
C LEU A 62 -9.07 -19.99 3.91
N GLN A 63 -8.87 -19.29 5.04
CA GLN A 63 -7.73 -19.52 5.92
C GLN A 63 -7.75 -20.96 6.47
N GLU A 64 -8.90 -21.46 6.91
CA GLU A 64 -9.05 -22.82 7.44
C GLU A 64 -8.86 -23.89 6.35
N THR A 65 -9.53 -23.72 5.20
CA THR A 65 -9.54 -24.72 4.13
C THR A 65 -8.20 -24.84 3.41
N HIS A 66 -7.52 -23.70 3.21
CA HIS A 66 -6.28 -23.64 2.43
C HIS A 66 -5.05 -23.30 3.25
N GLN A 67 -5.19 -23.15 4.58
CA GLN A 67 -4.11 -22.78 5.50
C GLN A 67 -3.49 -21.42 5.17
N TYR A 68 -4.26 -20.51 4.54
CA TYR A 68 -3.77 -19.18 4.24
C TYR A 68 -3.54 -18.36 5.50
N PRO A 69 -2.40 -17.67 5.63
CA PRO A 69 -2.14 -16.85 6.80
C PRO A 69 -3.04 -15.60 6.83
N PRO A 70 -3.44 -15.12 8.03
CA PRO A 70 -4.19 -13.88 8.16
C PRO A 70 -3.35 -12.67 7.76
N LEU A 71 -4.00 -11.63 7.20
CA LEU A 71 -3.33 -10.38 6.85
C LEU A 71 -3.21 -9.47 8.08
N THR A 72 -2.24 -9.78 8.95
CA THR A 72 -1.96 -9.02 10.16
C THR A 72 -1.45 -7.60 9.84
N LYS A 73 -1.50 -6.71 10.84
CA LYS A 73 -1.00 -5.34 10.69
C LYS A 73 0.49 -5.31 10.34
N ASP A 74 1.29 -6.18 10.95
CA ASP A 74 2.74 -6.23 10.74
C ASP A 74 3.09 -6.79 9.36
N LEU A 75 2.38 -7.83 8.93
CA LEU A 75 2.48 -8.38 7.57
C LEU A 75 2.14 -7.30 6.53
N LYS A 76 1.05 -6.54 6.72
CA LYS A 76 0.71 -5.44 5.80
C LYS A 76 1.75 -4.33 5.82
N ALA A 77 2.35 -4.02 6.97
CA ALA A 77 3.45 -3.05 7.06
C ALA A 77 4.69 -3.52 6.28
N LYS A 78 4.99 -4.83 6.31
CA LYS A 78 6.04 -5.43 5.48
C LYS A 78 5.79 -5.20 4.00
N ILE A 79 4.60 -5.56 3.52
CA ILE A 79 4.19 -5.40 2.11
C ILE A 79 4.24 -3.93 1.69
N PHE A 80 3.64 -3.02 2.47
CA PHE A 80 3.56 -1.60 2.13
C PHE A 80 4.92 -0.91 1.99
N GLY A 81 5.97 -1.40 2.64
CA GLY A 81 7.27 -0.75 2.48
C GLY A 81 8.44 -1.31 3.25
N LEU A 82 8.27 -2.08 4.34
CA LEU A 82 9.46 -2.58 5.07
C LEU A 82 10.25 -3.59 4.25
N ASN A 83 9.59 -4.39 3.40
CA ASN A 83 10.29 -5.29 2.48
C ASN A 83 11.07 -4.52 1.41
N ALA A 84 10.46 -3.48 0.83
CA ALA A 84 11.14 -2.61 -0.13
C ALA A 84 12.33 -1.88 0.51
N ALA A 85 12.17 -1.39 1.74
CA ALA A 85 13.24 -0.71 2.47
C ALA A 85 14.48 -1.59 2.66
N LYS A 86 14.30 -2.89 2.94
CA LYS A 86 15.42 -3.85 3.01
C LYS A 86 16.17 -3.93 1.67
N ILE A 87 15.44 -4.06 0.55
CA ILE A 87 16.01 -4.17 -0.80
C ILE A 87 16.77 -2.90 -1.18
N PHE A 88 16.18 -1.73 -0.94
CA PHE A 88 16.76 -0.44 -1.27
C PHE A 88 17.74 0.08 -0.21
N LYS A 89 18.05 -0.73 0.82
CA LYS A 89 18.97 -0.38 1.92
C LYS A 89 18.60 0.92 2.63
N VAL A 90 17.31 1.14 2.84
CA VAL A 90 16.76 2.30 3.55
C VAL A 90 16.66 1.99 5.03
N ASP A 91 17.35 2.77 5.87
CA ASP A 91 17.14 2.78 7.32
C ASP A 91 15.83 3.51 7.64
N VAL A 92 14.77 2.74 7.86
CA VAL A 92 13.42 3.25 8.13
C VAL A 92 13.37 4.07 9.43
N ASP A 93 14.11 3.66 10.46
CA ASP A 93 14.07 4.33 11.77
C ASP A 93 14.82 5.66 11.72
N SER A 94 15.97 5.71 11.04
CA SER A 94 16.65 6.97 10.76
C SER A 94 15.75 7.91 9.96
N LYS A 95 15.16 7.43 8.84
CA LYS A 95 14.31 8.28 7.99
C LYS A 95 13.05 8.79 8.67
N ARG A 96 12.49 8.02 9.60
CA ARG A 96 11.36 8.48 10.42
C ARG A 96 11.77 9.59 11.40
N LYS A 97 12.99 9.54 11.93
CA LYS A 97 13.52 10.59 12.84
C LYS A 97 13.85 11.89 12.11
N ASP A 98 14.20 11.82 10.82
CA ASP A 98 14.47 12.99 9.97
C ASP A 98 13.19 13.82 9.71
N LEU A 99 12.00 13.24 9.90
CA LEU A 99 10.73 13.96 9.71
C LEU A 99 10.46 14.91 10.90
N PRO A 100 10.14 16.20 10.64
CA PRO A 100 9.71 17.11 11.70
C PRO A 100 8.50 16.54 12.45
N LYS A 101 8.51 16.61 13.78
CA LYS A 101 7.46 16.02 14.64
C LYS A 101 6.06 16.58 14.34
N ASP A 102 6.00 17.81 13.85
CA ASP A 102 4.79 18.55 13.52
C ASP A 102 4.45 18.53 12.02
N TYR A 103 5.20 17.81 11.19
CA TYR A 103 5.03 17.82 9.74
C TYR A 103 3.62 17.44 9.29
N LEU A 104 3.03 16.39 9.89
CA LEU A 104 1.65 15.99 9.62
C LEU A 104 0.63 17.04 10.09
N SER A 105 0.91 17.72 11.20
CA SER A 105 0.07 18.82 11.69
C SER A 105 0.07 19.98 10.72
N HIS A 106 1.24 20.34 10.17
CA HIS A 106 1.35 21.36 9.13
C HIS A 106 0.59 20.99 7.86
N ILE A 107 0.72 19.75 7.36
CA ILE A 107 -0.07 19.27 6.20
C ILE A 107 -1.57 19.37 6.48
N LYS A 108 -2.01 18.94 7.66
CA LYS A 108 -3.42 19.00 8.07
C LYS A 108 -3.93 20.44 8.18
N MET A 109 -3.13 21.36 8.72
CA MET A 109 -3.48 22.77 8.82
C MET A 109 -3.58 23.42 7.45
N ALA A 110 -2.64 23.12 6.54
CA ALA A 110 -2.69 23.57 5.15
C ALA A 110 -3.97 23.08 4.46
N TYR A 111 -4.28 21.79 4.53
CA TYR A 111 -5.52 21.22 3.96
C TYR A 111 -6.79 21.88 4.50
N ARG A 112 -6.85 22.14 5.82
CA ARG A 112 -8.00 22.82 6.44
C ARG A 112 -8.15 24.28 6.02
N LYS A 113 -7.03 24.96 5.73
CA LYS A 113 -7.01 26.38 5.33
C LYS A 113 -7.32 26.54 3.85
N GLU A 114 -6.73 25.71 3.00
CA GLU A 114 -6.83 25.77 1.54
C GLU A 114 -8.11 25.07 1.02
N GLY A 115 -8.69 24.19 1.82
CA GLY A 115 -9.88 23.42 1.46
C GLY A 115 -9.54 22.18 0.62
N PRO A 116 -10.55 21.40 0.23
CA PRO A 116 -10.38 20.15 -0.51
C PRO A 116 -9.98 20.36 -1.99
N ASN A 117 -9.92 21.61 -2.44
CA ASN A 117 -9.61 21.91 -3.83
C ASN A 117 -8.15 21.55 -4.14
N PRO A 118 -7.89 20.79 -5.21
CA PRO A 118 -6.52 20.49 -5.58
C PRO A 118 -5.78 21.78 -5.92
N SER A 119 -4.47 21.81 -5.66
CA SER A 119 -3.66 23.03 -5.89
C SER A 119 -3.63 23.48 -7.36
N HIS A 120 -3.99 22.60 -8.31
CA HIS A 120 -3.88 22.80 -9.77
C HIS A 120 -2.47 23.24 -10.23
N HIS A 121 -1.48 23.21 -9.34
CA HIS A 121 -0.10 23.48 -9.64
C HIS A 121 0.43 22.31 -10.47
N ALA A 122 0.96 22.63 -11.64
CA ALA A 122 1.73 21.68 -12.40
C ALA A 122 3.16 21.68 -11.83
N TYR A 123 3.66 20.50 -11.46
CA TYR A 123 5.01 20.30 -10.93
C TYR A 123 5.86 19.59 -11.99
N GLY A 124 7.13 19.99 -12.16
CA GLY A 124 8.07 19.39 -13.13
C GLY A 124 8.43 20.31 -14.30
N TRP A 125 9.02 19.74 -15.35
CA TRP A 125 9.40 20.47 -16.57
C TRP A 125 8.19 20.77 -17.45
N ILE A 126 7.56 21.90 -17.20
CA ILE A 126 6.46 22.40 -18.03
C ILE A 126 7.06 23.47 -18.94
N SER A 127 7.14 23.16 -20.24
CA SER A 127 7.37 24.20 -21.25
C SER A 127 6.19 25.16 -21.18
N LYS A 128 6.49 26.46 -21.07
CA LYS A 128 5.50 27.51 -21.34
C LYS A 128 5.05 27.44 -22.80
#